data_AF-D5UJ95-F1
#
_entry.id   AF-D5UJ95-F1
#
_cell.length_a   1.000
_cell.length_b   1.000
_cell.length_c   1.000
_cell.angle_alpha   90.00
_cell.angle_beta   90.00
_cell.angle_gamma   90.00
#
_symmetry.space_group_name_H-M   'P 1'
#
loop_
_entity.id
_entity.type
_entity.pdbx_description
1 polymer ?
#
loop_
_entity_poly.entity_id
_entity_poly.type
_entity_poly.pdbx_seq_one_letter_code
_entity_poly.pdbx_strand_id
1 'polypeptide(L)'
;MPLLDLMRFVLAGAVVLYHLTATPTVSRYLDAPPATAFPALNEVSRYGWLGVQVFFVISGLVITRSAAHGSLRTFVTSRAVRLLPAYWACVVLTARLRLLWDDDRRPGAGEILLNLTMVQGQLGVPSLQVVFWTLLVELKFYLLVAAVLALGPLTRPRVLLLATVWPVLALVVELGLAQDPGGASGVALRGVAELLVPPFAAFFGAVRQPGVRRAVRRSPDTGRGERGARGARRPGPCGRGRR
;
A
#
# COMPACT_ATOMS: atom_id res chain seq x y z
N MET A 1 12.43 -10.84 4.70
CA MET A 1 12.46 -10.18 6.03
C MET A 1 11.41 -10.87 6.89
N PRO A 2 11.76 -12.01 7.52
CA PRO A 2 10.80 -12.89 8.21
C PRO A 2 9.97 -12.17 9.28
N LEU A 3 10.56 -11.17 9.93
CA LEU A 3 9.89 -10.34 10.94
C LEU A 3 8.68 -9.57 10.38
N LEU A 4 8.75 -9.07 9.13
CA LEU A 4 7.62 -8.36 8.53
C LEU A 4 6.47 -9.31 8.22
N ASP A 5 6.78 -10.53 7.77
CA ASP A 5 5.76 -11.53 7.47
C ASP A 5 5.09 -12.04 8.75
N LEU A 6 5.86 -12.24 9.83
CA LEU A 6 5.33 -12.53 11.17
C LEU A 6 4.41 -11.42 11.68
N MET A 7 4.85 -10.16 11.56
CA MET A 7 4.04 -9.01 12.00
C MET A 7 2.72 -8.94 11.23
N ARG A 8 2.73 -9.17 9.91
CA ARG A 8 1.51 -9.23 9.10
C ARG A 8 0.59 -10.38 9.55
N PHE A 9 1.13 -11.55 9.85
CA PHE A 9 0.33 -12.66 10.36
C PHE A 9 -0.35 -12.32 11.69
N VAL A 10 0.40 -11.76 12.64
CA VAL A 10 -0.14 -11.32 13.95
C VAL A 10 -1.23 -10.27 13.77
N LEU A 11 -1.00 -9.26 12.92
CA LEU A 11 -1.98 -8.22 12.64
C LEU A 11 -3.24 -8.80 11.97
N ALA A 12 -3.11 -9.75 11.05
CA ALA A 12 -4.26 -10.42 10.43
C ALA A 12 -5.08 -11.18 11.48
N GLY A 13 -4.41 -11.92 12.38
CA GLY A 13 -5.05 -12.60 13.49
C GLY A 13 -5.81 -11.63 14.41
N ALA A 14 -5.20 -10.49 14.75
CA ALA A 14 -5.85 -9.45 15.56
C ALA A 14 -7.10 -8.88 14.87
N VAL A 15 -7.06 -8.65 13.55
CA VAL A 15 -8.21 -8.16 12.78
C VAL A 15 -9.33 -9.20 12.70
N VAL A 16 -8.99 -10.48 12.51
CA VAL A 16 -9.97 -11.57 12.53
C VAL A 16 -10.63 -11.66 13.91
N LEU A 17 -9.84 -11.61 14.98
CA LEU A 17 -10.36 -11.66 16.34
C LEU A 17 -11.27 -10.47 16.65
N TYR A 18 -10.90 -9.27 16.19
CA TYR A 18 -11.76 -8.08 16.27
C TYR A 18 -13.11 -8.29 15.59
N HIS A 19 -13.12 -8.83 14.37
CA HIS A 19 -14.38 -9.11 13.66
C HIS A 19 -15.25 -10.13 14.38
N LEU A 20 -14.64 -11.17 14.97
CA LEU A 20 -15.36 -12.23 15.65
C LEU A 20 -15.91 -11.85 17.03
N THR A 21 -15.29 -10.88 17.73
CA THR A 21 -15.56 -10.67 19.16
C THR A 21 -15.80 -9.21 19.57
N ALA A 22 -15.65 -8.26 18.65
CA ALA A 22 -15.73 -6.83 18.96
C ALA A 22 -16.51 -5.99 17.94
N THR A 23 -17.09 -6.59 16.89
CA THR A 23 -17.92 -5.86 15.92
C THR A 23 -19.42 -5.99 16.21
N PRO A 24 -20.25 -5.06 15.69
CA PRO A 24 -21.71 -5.16 15.81
C PRO A 24 -22.31 -6.44 15.22
N THR A 25 -21.57 -7.15 14.35
CA THR A 25 -21.96 -8.45 13.82
C THR A 25 -22.17 -9.49 14.91
N VAL A 26 -21.41 -9.42 16.02
CA VAL A 26 -21.60 -10.28 17.19
C VAL A 26 -22.98 -10.10 17.78
N SER A 27 -23.41 -8.84 17.96
CA SER A 27 -24.73 -8.51 18.48
C SER A 27 -25.86 -9.05 17.60
N ARG A 28 -25.66 -9.13 16.28
CA ARG A 28 -26.64 -9.67 15.32
C ARG A 28 -26.83 -11.19 15.44
N TYR A 29 -25.79 -11.93 15.83
CA TYR A 29 -25.84 -13.39 15.88
C TYR A 29 -26.02 -13.97 17.29
N LEU A 30 -25.58 -13.25 18.33
CA LEU A 30 -25.62 -13.71 19.72
C LEU A 30 -26.63 -12.93 20.58
N ASP A 31 -27.37 -11.98 20.00
CA ASP A 31 -28.34 -11.09 20.69
C ASP A 31 -27.80 -10.45 21.97
N ALA A 32 -26.48 -10.24 22.04
CA ALA A 32 -25.78 -9.72 23.19
C ALA A 32 -24.67 -8.75 22.74
N PRO A 33 -24.43 -7.65 23.47
CA PRO A 33 -23.28 -6.79 23.21
C PRO A 33 -21.96 -7.58 23.21
N PRO A 34 -20.97 -7.21 22.39
CA PRO A 34 -19.71 -7.95 22.32
C PRO A 34 -18.97 -8.00 23.67
N ALA A 35 -19.11 -6.94 24.47
CA ALA A 35 -18.51 -6.85 25.81
C ALA A 35 -19.13 -7.82 26.82
N THR A 36 -20.38 -8.26 26.63
CA THR A 36 -21.03 -9.24 27.52
C THR A 36 -20.90 -10.66 26.98
N ALA A 37 -20.91 -10.83 25.65
CA ALA A 37 -20.71 -12.13 25.01
C ALA A 37 -19.27 -12.65 25.17
N PHE A 38 -18.27 -11.75 25.13
CA PHE A 38 -16.86 -12.10 25.19
C PHE A 38 -16.05 -11.14 26.09
N PRO A 39 -16.31 -11.07 27.41
CA PRO A 39 -15.76 -10.02 28.28
C PRO A 39 -14.23 -9.95 28.26
N ALA A 40 -13.53 -11.05 28.57
CA ALA A 40 -12.06 -11.06 28.60
C ALA A 40 -11.42 -10.88 27.21
N LEU A 41 -12.05 -11.43 26.16
CA LEU A 41 -11.48 -11.41 24.82
C LEU A 41 -11.71 -10.05 24.14
N ASN A 42 -12.84 -9.40 24.41
CA ASN A 42 -13.21 -8.08 23.89
C ASN A 42 -12.25 -6.99 24.37
N GLU A 43 -11.79 -7.04 25.63
CA GLU A 43 -10.85 -6.05 26.18
C GLU A 43 -9.59 -5.89 25.33
N VAL A 44 -9.09 -7.00 24.79
CA VAL A 44 -7.91 -7.03 23.94
C VAL A 44 -8.27 -6.89 22.46
N SER A 45 -9.26 -7.66 22.00
CA SER A 45 -9.59 -7.75 20.57
C SER A 45 -10.21 -6.48 20.01
N ARG A 46 -10.84 -5.64 20.85
CA ARG A 46 -11.42 -4.35 20.42
C ARG A 46 -10.40 -3.42 19.77
N TYR A 47 -9.11 -3.59 20.06
CA TYR A 47 -8.04 -2.80 19.45
C TYR A 47 -7.54 -3.38 18.12
N GLY A 48 -8.03 -4.54 17.70
CA GLY A 48 -7.60 -5.21 16.47
C GLY A 48 -7.88 -4.40 15.20
N TRP A 49 -8.79 -3.41 15.22
CA TRP A 49 -8.97 -2.46 14.11
C TRP A 49 -7.70 -1.66 13.80
N LEU A 50 -6.84 -1.41 14.80
CA LEU A 50 -5.53 -0.76 14.60
C LEU A 50 -4.64 -1.59 13.68
N GLY A 51 -4.85 -2.92 13.65
CA GLY A 51 -4.12 -3.82 12.77
C GLY A 51 -4.21 -3.43 11.30
N VAL A 52 -5.37 -2.92 10.86
CA VAL A 52 -5.59 -2.43 9.50
C VAL A 52 -4.71 -1.22 9.20
N GLN A 53 -4.59 -0.29 10.15
CA GLN A 53 -3.75 0.91 9.98
C GLN A 53 -2.27 0.54 9.86
N VAL A 54 -1.79 -0.38 10.68
CA VAL A 54 -0.42 -0.88 10.61
C VAL A 54 -0.18 -1.65 9.31
N PHE A 55 -1.15 -2.42 8.81
CA PHE A 55 -1.07 -3.07 7.50
C PHE A 55 -0.82 -2.07 6.36
N PHE A 56 -1.50 -0.92 6.37
CA PHE A 56 -1.28 0.11 5.36
C PHE A 56 0.11 0.72 5.43
N VAL A 57 0.64 0.98 6.64
CA VAL A 57 2.02 1.46 6.83
C VAL A 57 3.03 0.45 6.28
N ILE A 58 2.90 -0.84 6.65
CA ILE A 58 3.78 -1.90 6.16
C ILE A 58 3.68 -2.01 4.63
N SER A 59 2.46 -1.93 4.08
CA SER A 59 2.23 -2.01 2.64
C SER A 59 2.92 -0.87 1.90
N GLY A 60 2.80 0.38 2.37
CA GLY A 60 3.50 1.53 1.80
C GLY A 60 5.03 1.32 1.76
N LEU A 61 5.62 0.78 2.83
CA LEU A 61 7.05 0.46 2.89
C LEU A 61 7.45 -0.63 1.87
N VAL A 62 6.69 -1.72 1.80
CA VAL A 62 6.97 -2.85 0.90
C VAL A 62 6.80 -2.45 -0.56
N ILE A 63 5.77 -1.65 -0.86
CA ILE A 63 5.47 -1.12 -2.19
C ILE A 63 6.62 -0.24 -2.67
N THR A 64 6.95 0.80 -1.91
CA THR A 64 8.02 1.75 -2.30
C THR A 64 9.37 1.08 -2.46
N ARG A 65 9.75 0.17 -1.56
CA ARG A 65 10.98 -0.63 -1.70
C ARG A 65 10.99 -1.47 -2.96
N SER A 66 9.88 -2.15 -3.26
CA SER A 66 9.81 -2.98 -4.47
C SER A 66 9.83 -2.17 -5.77
N ALA A 67 9.21 -0.99 -5.76
CA ALA A 67 9.16 -0.10 -6.91
C ALA A 67 10.53 0.55 -7.19
N ALA A 68 11.37 0.72 -6.16
CA ALA A 68 12.73 1.27 -6.32
C ALA A 68 13.69 0.35 -7.12
N HIS A 69 13.35 -0.94 -7.30
CA HIS A 69 14.25 -1.94 -7.89
C HIS A 69 13.70 -2.61 -9.16
N GLY A 70 12.53 -2.18 -9.68
CA GLY A 70 11.85 -2.87 -10.78
C GLY A 70 11.30 -1.95 -11.86
N SER A 71 11.00 -2.53 -13.03
CA SER A 71 10.26 -1.84 -14.09
C SER A 71 8.77 -1.72 -13.73
N LEU A 72 8.07 -0.74 -14.33
CA LEU A 72 6.62 -0.59 -14.18
C LEU A 72 5.86 -1.90 -14.46
N ARG A 73 6.22 -2.59 -15.54
CA ARG A 73 5.57 -3.86 -15.93
C ARG A 73 5.78 -4.93 -14.86
N THR A 74 7.01 -5.11 -14.38
CA THR A 74 7.35 -6.08 -13.33
C THR A 74 6.63 -5.76 -12.02
N PHE A 75 6.52 -4.47 -11.68
CA PHE A 75 5.82 -4.02 -10.50
C PHE A 75 4.33 -4.37 -10.58
N VAL A 76 3.64 -3.99 -11.65
CA VAL A 76 2.19 -4.24 -11.81
C VAL A 76 1.88 -5.74 -11.85
N THR A 77 2.61 -6.53 -12.63
CA THR A 77 2.36 -7.98 -12.75
C THR A 77 2.59 -8.71 -11.43
N SER A 78 3.67 -8.40 -10.71
CA SER A 78 3.97 -8.99 -9.41
C SER A 78 2.86 -8.74 -8.37
N ARG A 79 2.21 -7.57 -8.43
CA ARG A 79 1.12 -7.21 -7.53
C ARG A 79 -0.20 -7.84 -7.95
N ALA A 80 -0.51 -7.82 -9.25
CA ALA A 80 -1.73 -8.41 -9.80
C ALA A 80 -1.81 -9.92 -9.54
N VAL A 81 -0.73 -10.67 -9.81
CA VAL A 81 -0.69 -12.13 -9.60
C VAL A 81 -0.80 -12.51 -8.12
N ARG A 82 -0.36 -11.63 -7.21
CA ARG A 82 -0.51 -11.88 -5.77
C ARG A 82 -1.92 -11.54 -5.25
N LEU A 83 -2.53 -10.47 -5.75
CA LEU A 83 -3.74 -9.88 -5.20
C LEU A 83 -5.02 -10.46 -5.83
N LEU A 84 -5.09 -10.50 -7.17
CA LEU A 84 -6.32 -10.84 -7.90
C LEU A 84 -6.80 -12.28 -7.66
N PRO A 85 -5.93 -13.31 -7.67
CA PRO A 85 -6.41 -14.68 -7.48
C PRO A 85 -7.07 -14.90 -6.12
N ALA A 86 -6.45 -14.37 -5.06
CA ALA A 86 -6.99 -14.45 -3.71
C ALA A 86 -8.30 -13.66 -3.58
N TYR A 87 -8.36 -12.47 -4.20
CA TYR A 87 -9.57 -11.65 -4.20
C TYR A 87 -10.75 -12.35 -4.90
N TRP A 88 -10.53 -12.86 -6.11
CA TRP A 88 -11.57 -13.58 -6.85
C TRP A 88 -12.04 -14.84 -6.12
N ALA A 89 -11.13 -15.59 -5.49
CA ALA A 89 -11.50 -16.72 -4.65
C ALA A 89 -12.43 -16.29 -3.51
N CYS A 90 -12.11 -15.20 -2.81
CA CYS A 90 -12.96 -14.65 -1.73
C CYS A 90 -14.33 -14.16 -2.24
N VAL A 91 -14.38 -13.52 -3.41
CA VAL A 91 -15.63 -13.06 -4.04
C VAL A 91 -16.52 -14.26 -4.38
N VAL A 92 -15.98 -15.27 -5.06
CA VAL A 92 -16.72 -16.47 -5.45
C VAL A 92 -17.20 -17.24 -4.21
N LEU A 93 -16.32 -17.41 -3.21
CA LEU A 93 -16.67 -18.10 -1.97
C LEU A 93 -17.79 -17.35 -1.22
N THR A 94 -17.67 -16.03 -1.06
CA THR A 94 -18.69 -15.23 -0.38
C THR A 94 -20.01 -15.25 -1.15
N ALA A 95 -19.96 -15.12 -2.48
CA ALA A 95 -21.15 -15.19 -3.32
C ALA A 95 -21.85 -16.54 -3.15
N ARG A 96 -21.11 -17.66 -3.17
CA ARG A 96 -21.70 -18.99 -2.92
C ARG A 96 -22.31 -19.12 -1.53
N LEU A 97 -21.60 -18.68 -0.50
CA LEU A 97 -22.13 -18.73 0.88
C LEU A 97 -23.44 -17.96 1.00
N ARG A 98 -23.53 -16.76 0.41
CA ARG A 98 -24.76 -15.94 0.41
C ARG A 98 -25.91 -16.48 -0.45
N LEU A 99 -25.61 -17.35 -1.41
CA LEU A 99 -26.63 -18.03 -2.21
C LEU A 99 -27.17 -19.30 -1.53
N LEU A 100 -26.37 -19.89 -0.64
CA LEU A 100 -26.73 -21.10 0.11
C LEU A 100 -27.40 -20.79 1.46
N TRP A 101 -27.04 -19.66 2.08
CA TRP A 101 -27.65 -19.20 3.32
C TRP A 101 -28.76 -18.19 3.02
N ASP A 102 -29.95 -18.40 3.60
CA ASP A 102 -31.03 -17.41 3.59
C ASP A 102 -30.71 -16.29 4.58
N ASP A 103 -29.94 -15.33 4.11
CA ASP A 103 -29.79 -14.00 4.72
C ASP A 103 -30.76 -13.03 4.01
N ASP A 104 -31.08 -11.91 4.66
CA ASP A 104 -32.15 -10.98 4.22
C ASP A 104 -31.99 -10.42 2.79
N ARG A 105 -30.80 -10.57 2.17
CA ARG A 105 -30.49 -10.04 0.84
C ARG A 105 -29.58 -10.97 0.03
N ARG A 106 -30.13 -11.55 -1.04
CA ARG A 106 -29.36 -12.31 -2.04
C ARG A 106 -28.69 -11.35 -3.06
N PRO A 107 -27.38 -11.47 -3.32
CA PRO A 107 -26.70 -10.60 -4.28
C PRO A 107 -27.10 -10.96 -5.72
N GLY A 108 -27.40 -9.95 -6.55
CA GLY A 108 -27.69 -10.14 -7.96
C GLY A 108 -26.43 -10.52 -8.77
N ALA A 109 -26.61 -11.13 -9.94
CA ALA A 109 -25.49 -11.51 -10.82
C ALA A 109 -24.63 -10.30 -11.22
N GLY A 110 -25.26 -9.15 -11.52
CA GLY A 110 -24.55 -7.91 -11.82
C GLY A 110 -23.72 -7.38 -10.64
N GLU A 111 -24.22 -7.51 -9.41
CA GLU A 111 -23.47 -7.13 -8.21
C GLU A 111 -22.22 -8.01 -8.03
N ILE A 112 -22.35 -9.32 -8.26
CA ILE A 112 -21.22 -10.26 -8.17
C ILE A 112 -20.17 -9.94 -9.24
N LEU A 113 -20.60 -9.69 -10.48
CA LEU A 113 -19.71 -9.33 -11.59
C LEU A 113 -18.96 -8.03 -11.30
N LEU A 114 -19.64 -7.01 -10.78
CA LEU A 114 -18.99 -5.76 -10.39
C LEU A 114 -18.05 -5.96 -9.21
N ASN A 115 -18.38 -6.81 -8.25
CA ASN A 115 -17.46 -7.16 -7.17
C ASN A 115 -16.19 -7.85 -7.69
N LEU A 116 -16.23 -8.63 -8.78
CA LEU A 116 -14.99 -9.20 -9.36
C LEU A 116 -14.01 -8.15 -9.89
N THR A 117 -14.50 -6.95 -10.22
CA THR A 117 -13.69 -5.84 -10.73
C THR A 117 -12.98 -5.05 -9.64
N MET A 118 -13.31 -5.28 -8.36
CA MET A 118 -12.75 -4.59 -7.21
C MET A 118 -13.13 -3.10 -7.08
N VAL A 119 -13.86 -2.55 -8.06
CA VAL A 119 -14.29 -1.13 -8.11
C VAL A 119 -15.78 -0.93 -7.77
N GLN A 120 -16.44 -1.95 -7.22
CA GLN A 120 -17.87 -1.89 -6.89
C GLN A 120 -18.24 -0.70 -6.00
N GLY A 121 -17.35 -0.32 -5.06
CA GLY A 121 -17.58 0.81 -4.16
C GLY A 121 -17.64 2.16 -4.88
N GLN A 122 -16.88 2.34 -5.97
CA GLN A 122 -16.90 3.56 -6.79
C GLN A 122 -18.16 3.67 -7.64
N LEU A 123 -18.81 2.53 -7.90
CA LEU A 123 -20.02 2.45 -8.71
C LEU A 123 -21.29 2.48 -7.86
N GLY A 124 -21.17 2.74 -6.54
CA GLY A 124 -22.29 2.72 -5.60
C GLY A 124 -22.86 1.33 -5.34
N VAL A 125 -22.14 0.27 -5.75
CA VAL A 125 -22.60 -1.11 -5.60
C VAL A 125 -22.11 -1.69 -4.26
N PRO A 126 -22.99 -2.31 -3.46
CA PRO A 126 -22.59 -2.92 -2.20
C PRO A 126 -21.46 -3.94 -2.39
N SER A 127 -20.47 -3.88 -1.49
CA SER A 127 -19.44 -4.91 -1.44
C SER A 127 -20.01 -6.18 -0.82
N LEU A 128 -19.72 -7.33 -1.42
CA LEU A 128 -20.15 -8.63 -0.89
C LEU A 128 -19.58 -8.88 0.52
N GLN A 129 -18.39 -8.37 0.79
CA GLN A 129 -17.81 -8.30 2.13
C GLN A 129 -17.45 -6.87 2.47
N VAL A 130 -17.70 -6.49 3.73
CA VAL A 130 -17.31 -5.19 4.26
C VAL A 130 -15.81 -4.95 4.08
N VAL A 131 -14.96 -5.95 4.36
CA VAL A 131 -13.50 -5.79 4.35
C VAL A 131 -12.89 -5.51 2.96
N PHE A 132 -13.63 -5.67 1.86
CA PHE A 132 -13.11 -5.42 0.51
C PHE A 132 -12.69 -3.97 0.28
N TRP A 133 -13.20 -3.02 1.07
CA TRP A 133 -12.74 -1.64 1.03
C TRP A 133 -11.22 -1.53 1.25
N THR A 134 -10.63 -2.37 2.11
CA THR A 134 -9.19 -2.32 2.43
C THR A 134 -8.32 -2.67 1.23
N LEU A 135 -8.73 -3.68 0.47
CA LEU A 135 -8.01 -4.15 -0.71
C LEU A 135 -8.10 -3.12 -1.84
N LEU A 136 -9.25 -2.47 -1.99
CA LEU A 136 -9.43 -1.38 -2.96
C LEU A 136 -8.50 -0.20 -2.63
N VAL A 137 -8.35 0.15 -1.36
CA VAL A 137 -7.35 1.15 -0.93
C VAL A 137 -5.93 0.69 -1.29
N GLU A 138 -5.61 -0.59 -1.07
CA GLU A 138 -4.31 -1.16 -1.47
C GLU A 138 -4.08 -1.09 -3.00
N LEU A 139 -5.11 -1.37 -3.80
CA LEU A 139 -5.06 -1.24 -5.26
C LEU A 139 -4.79 0.21 -5.69
N LYS A 140 -5.48 1.19 -5.08
CA LYS A 140 -5.24 2.62 -5.34
C LYS A 140 -3.79 3.01 -5.04
N PHE A 141 -3.20 2.49 -3.96
CA PHE A 141 -1.77 2.70 -3.69
C PHE A 141 -0.86 2.11 -4.76
N TYR A 142 -1.18 0.93 -5.29
CA TYR A 142 -0.42 0.35 -6.40
C TYR A 142 -0.52 1.22 -7.66
N LEU A 143 -1.71 1.70 -8.00
CA LEU A 143 -1.92 2.58 -9.15
C LEU A 143 -1.17 3.91 -9.01
N LEU A 144 -1.15 4.49 -7.82
CA LEU A 144 -0.43 5.73 -7.53
C LEU A 144 1.08 5.57 -7.76
N VAL A 145 1.67 4.51 -7.23
CA VAL A 145 3.11 4.23 -7.41
C VAL A 145 3.43 3.84 -8.86
N ALA A 146 2.53 3.11 -9.53
CA ALA A 146 2.64 2.80 -10.94
C ALA A 146 2.62 4.07 -11.81
N ALA A 147 1.77 5.05 -11.49
CA ALA A 147 1.75 6.34 -12.18
C ALA A 147 3.07 7.11 -12.01
N VAL A 148 3.65 7.12 -10.81
CA VAL A 148 4.97 7.74 -10.57
C VAL A 148 6.08 7.02 -11.36
N LEU A 149 6.06 5.68 -11.40
CA LEU A 149 6.99 4.88 -12.21
C LEU A 149 6.86 5.16 -13.72
N ALA A 150 5.65 5.40 -14.21
CA ALA A 150 5.41 5.74 -15.61
C ALA A 150 6.05 7.08 -15.99
N LEU A 151 6.15 8.02 -15.06
CA LEU A 151 6.83 9.31 -15.20
C LEU A 151 8.35 9.23 -14.97
N GLY A 152 8.89 8.04 -14.72
CA GLY A 152 10.32 7.77 -14.53
C GLY A 152 10.66 7.14 -13.18
N PRO A 153 11.95 6.95 -12.86
CA PRO A 153 12.37 6.18 -11.70
C PRO A 153 11.91 6.79 -10.37
N LEU A 154 11.61 5.94 -9.38
CA LEU A 154 11.31 6.37 -8.02
C LEU A 154 12.58 6.93 -7.36
N THR A 155 12.72 8.25 -7.38
CA THR A 155 13.77 8.95 -6.63
C THR A 155 13.25 9.35 -5.24
N ARG A 156 14.15 9.48 -4.25
CA ARG A 156 13.82 10.00 -2.91
C ARG A 156 12.91 11.24 -2.94
N PRO A 157 13.22 12.31 -3.69
CA PRO A 157 12.38 13.49 -3.71
C PRO A 157 10.98 13.22 -4.28
N ARG A 158 10.82 12.35 -5.27
CA ARG A 158 9.50 11.97 -5.81
C ARG A 158 8.68 11.19 -4.79
N VAL A 159 9.31 10.28 -4.05
CA VAL A 159 8.65 9.54 -2.97
C VAL A 159 8.24 10.46 -1.83
N LEU A 160 9.12 11.38 -1.42
CA LEU A 160 8.80 12.36 -0.37
C LEU A 160 7.71 13.33 -0.82
N LEU A 161 7.77 13.82 -2.07
CA LEU A 161 6.73 14.66 -2.65
C LEU A 161 5.38 13.93 -2.65
N LEU A 162 5.35 12.67 -3.09
CA LEU A 162 4.13 11.87 -3.04
C LEU A 162 3.64 11.69 -1.60
N ALA A 163 4.55 11.41 -0.67
CA ALA A 163 4.26 11.18 0.73
C ALA A 163 3.73 12.43 1.47
N THR A 164 4.04 13.63 0.98
CA THR A 164 3.62 14.89 1.60
C THR A 164 2.47 15.54 0.85
N VAL A 165 2.55 15.66 -0.47
CA VAL A 165 1.54 16.34 -1.30
C VAL A 165 0.23 15.58 -1.29
N TRP A 166 0.26 14.25 -1.35
CA TRP A 166 -0.96 13.44 -1.37
C TRP A 166 -1.82 13.64 -0.09
N PRO A 167 -1.29 13.51 1.14
CA PRO A 167 -2.05 13.81 2.36
C PRO A 167 -2.44 15.27 2.52
N VAL A 168 -1.60 16.21 2.09
CA VAL A 168 -1.97 17.64 2.12
C VAL A 168 -3.14 17.92 1.17
N LEU A 169 -3.10 17.38 -0.05
CA LEU A 169 -4.18 17.53 -1.02
C LEU A 169 -5.47 16.89 -0.53
N ALA A 170 -5.38 15.69 0.03
CA ALA A 170 -6.50 15.02 0.68
C ALA A 170 -7.14 15.86 1.79
N LEU A 171 -6.32 16.45 2.67
CA LEU A 171 -6.80 17.33 3.74
C LEU A 171 -7.47 18.58 3.19
N VAL A 172 -6.89 19.22 2.17
CA VAL A 172 -7.48 20.40 1.52
C VAL A 172 -8.84 20.07 0.91
N VAL A 173 -8.98 18.92 0.27
CA VAL A 173 -10.25 18.45 -0.29
C VAL A 173 -11.29 18.21 0.80
N GLU A 174 -10.92 17.59 1.93
CA GLU A 174 -11.83 17.40 3.06
C GLU A 174 -12.27 18.73 3.69
N LEU A 175 -11.36 19.69 3.82
CA LEU A 175 -11.69 21.03 4.31
C LEU A 175 -12.65 21.76 3.35
N GLY A 176 -12.45 21.62 2.04
CA GLY A 176 -13.37 22.16 1.03
C GLY A 176 -14.76 21.52 1.11
N LEU A 177 -14.83 20.20 1.32
CA LEU A 177 -16.08 19.48 1.53
C LEU A 177 -16.83 19.89 2.80
N ALA A 178 -16.08 20.21 3.86
CA ALA A 178 -16.67 20.69 5.12
C ALA A 178 -17.31 22.08 4.95
N GLN A 179 -16.82 22.90 4.02
CA GLN A 179 -17.36 24.24 3.76
C GLN A 179 -18.59 24.24 2.85
N ASP A 180 -18.66 23.32 1.88
CA ASP A 180 -19.81 23.21 0.96
C ASP A 180 -20.19 21.73 0.73
N PRO A 181 -20.94 21.11 1.66
CA PRO A 181 -21.25 19.68 1.57
C PRO A 181 -22.20 19.33 0.42
N GLY A 182 -23.02 20.29 -0.04
CA GLY A 182 -24.14 20.07 -0.95
C GLY A 182 -24.07 20.81 -2.29
N GLY A 183 -23.16 21.76 -2.45
CA GLY A 183 -23.00 22.51 -3.71
C GLY A 183 -22.25 21.74 -4.79
N ALA A 184 -22.22 22.31 -5.99
CA ALA A 184 -21.55 21.71 -7.15
C ALA A 184 -20.06 21.46 -6.92
N SER A 185 -19.40 22.37 -6.19
CA SER A 185 -18.03 22.20 -5.66
C SER A 185 -17.93 21.00 -4.74
N GLY A 186 -18.87 20.83 -3.82
CA GLY A 186 -18.94 19.68 -2.91
C GLY A 186 -19.07 18.35 -3.65
N VAL A 187 -19.94 18.27 -4.64
CA VAL A 187 -20.13 17.04 -5.45
C VAL A 187 -18.87 16.70 -6.23
N ALA A 188 -18.21 17.68 -6.86
CA ALA A 188 -16.94 17.46 -7.56
C ALA A 188 -15.82 17.03 -6.60
N LEU A 189 -15.71 17.70 -5.44
CA LEU A 189 -14.72 17.38 -4.41
C LEU A 189 -14.96 16.00 -3.79
N ARG A 190 -16.20 15.50 -3.72
CA ARG A 190 -16.49 14.13 -3.25
C ARG A 190 -15.88 13.08 -4.18
N GLY A 191 -16.01 13.25 -5.49
CA GLY A 191 -15.37 12.36 -6.47
C GLY A 191 -13.84 12.37 -6.34
N VAL A 192 -13.25 13.54 -6.07
CA VAL A 192 -11.81 13.68 -5.83
C VAL A 192 -11.40 13.05 -4.49
N ALA A 193 -12.16 13.24 -3.41
CA ALA A 193 -11.91 12.65 -2.11
C ALA A 193 -11.96 11.11 -2.17
N GLU A 194 -12.93 10.54 -2.87
CA GLU A 194 -13.00 9.09 -3.05
C GLU A 194 -11.79 8.53 -3.78
N LEU A 195 -11.20 9.29 -4.71
CA LEU A 195 -9.99 8.89 -5.42
C LEU A 195 -8.73 9.03 -4.54
N LEU A 196 -8.64 10.09 -3.73
CA LEU A 196 -7.48 10.41 -2.90
C LEU A 196 -7.32 9.53 -1.65
N VAL A 197 -8.38 8.82 -1.25
CA VAL A 197 -8.43 8.03 -0.01
C VAL A 197 -7.82 8.78 1.21
N PRO A 198 -8.35 9.97 1.56
CA PRO A 198 -7.74 10.88 2.53
C PRO A 198 -7.26 10.28 3.85
N PRO A 199 -8.00 9.35 4.51
CA PRO A 199 -7.60 8.87 5.84
C PRO A 199 -6.28 8.08 5.81
N PHE A 200 -5.90 7.55 4.65
CA PHE A 200 -4.75 6.65 4.51
C PHE A 200 -3.54 7.32 3.86
N ALA A 201 -3.72 8.56 3.39
CA ALA A 201 -2.69 9.35 2.74
C ALA A 201 -1.47 9.60 3.66
N ALA A 202 -1.72 9.80 4.96
CA ALA A 202 -0.69 10.09 5.96
C ALA A 202 0.28 8.91 6.19
N PHE A 203 -0.12 7.67 5.92
CA PHE A 203 0.70 6.48 6.18
C PHE A 203 1.95 6.40 5.28
N PHE A 204 1.99 7.17 4.19
CA PHE A 204 3.14 7.21 3.28
C PHE A 204 4.28 8.11 3.81
N GLY A 205 3.96 9.12 4.63
CA GLY A 205 4.94 10.06 5.23
C GLY A 205 5.94 9.40 6.18
N ALA A 206 5.57 8.26 6.77
CA ALA A 206 6.40 7.53 7.74
C ALA A 206 7.55 6.71 7.08
N VAL A 207 7.64 6.66 5.75
CA VAL A 207 8.61 5.83 5.04
C VAL A 207 10.01 6.47 5.09
N ARG A 208 10.76 6.17 6.15
CA ARG A 208 12.22 6.43 6.19
C ARG A 208 12.93 5.39 5.33
N GLN A 209 13.44 5.79 4.17
CA GLN A 209 14.24 4.95 3.27
C GLN A 209 15.64 4.70 3.85
N PRO A 210 15.99 3.50 4.35
CA PRO A 210 17.36 3.18 4.72
C PRO A 210 18.13 2.87 3.43
N GLY A 211 19.12 3.70 3.09
CA GLY A 211 20.19 3.23 2.19
C GLY A 211 20.25 3.72 0.75
N VAL A 212 19.72 4.89 0.37
CA VAL A 212 20.32 5.56 -0.82
C VAL A 212 21.68 6.11 -0.42
N ARG A 213 22.69 5.39 -0.91
CA ARG A 213 24.09 5.80 -0.96
C ARG A 213 24.13 7.24 -1.45
N ARG A 214 24.74 8.13 -0.66
CA ARG A 214 25.13 9.46 -1.11
C ARG A 214 26.01 9.27 -2.35
N ALA A 215 25.49 9.59 -3.52
CA ALA A 215 26.33 9.76 -4.70
C ALA A 215 27.23 10.98 -4.45
N VAL A 216 28.50 10.67 -4.16
CA VAL A 216 29.71 11.40 -4.58
C VAL A 216 29.65 12.93 -4.53
N ARG A 217 30.32 13.50 -3.53
CA ARG A 217 31.12 14.71 -3.69
C ARG A 217 32.59 14.26 -3.62
N ARG A 218 33.16 13.84 -4.75
CA ARG A 218 34.64 13.84 -4.89
C ARG A 218 35.00 15.30 -5.15
N SER A 219 35.66 15.93 -4.19
CA SER A 219 36.32 17.22 -4.43
C SER A 219 37.33 17.08 -5.57
N PRO A 220 37.50 18.10 -6.43
CA PRO A 220 38.69 18.20 -7.25
C PRO A 220 39.87 18.51 -6.32
N ASP A 221 40.86 17.62 -6.31
CA ASP A 221 42.13 17.84 -5.64
C ASP A 221 42.90 18.91 -6.44
N THR A 222 42.92 20.13 -5.90
CA THR A 222 43.76 21.24 -6.36
C THR A 222 44.98 21.36 -5.45
N GLY A 223 46.10 20.82 -5.91
CA GLY A 223 47.47 21.14 -5.47
C GLY A 223 48.43 20.67 -6.57
N ARG A 224 48.95 21.53 -7.45
CA ARG A 224 50.21 22.29 -7.25
C ARG A 224 51.23 21.40 -6.53
N GLY A 225 52.28 20.83 -7.13
CA GLY A 225 53.08 21.24 -8.27
C GLY A 225 54.51 21.37 -7.77
N GLU A 226 55.36 20.37 -7.97
CA GLU A 226 56.81 20.50 -7.82
C GLU A 226 57.54 19.71 -8.90
N ARG A 227 58.64 20.32 -9.33
CA ARG A 227 59.49 20.03 -10.49
C ARG A 227 60.60 19.06 -10.08
N GLY A 228 61.24 18.42 -11.06
CA GLY A 228 62.61 17.91 -10.91
C GLY A 228 62.75 16.48 -11.46
N ALA A 229 63.00 16.31 -12.76
CA ALA A 229 64.34 16.29 -13.36
C ALA A 229 65.02 14.91 -13.29
N ARG A 230 65.33 14.40 -14.50
CA ARG A 230 66.49 13.56 -14.89
C ARG A 230 66.47 12.09 -14.50
N GLY A 231 66.63 11.23 -15.51
CA GLY A 231 67.09 9.85 -15.29
C GLY A 231 66.79 8.89 -16.44
N ALA A 232 67.41 9.10 -17.60
CA ALA A 232 67.46 8.10 -18.66
C ALA A 232 68.14 6.79 -18.19
N ARG A 233 67.61 5.61 -18.60
CA ARG A 233 68.39 4.44 -19.07
C ARG A 233 67.52 3.24 -19.48
N ARG A 234 67.47 3.05 -20.81
CA ARG A 234 67.54 1.83 -21.66
C ARG A 234 66.65 0.59 -21.44
N PRO A 235 66.20 -0.07 -22.53
CA PRO A 235 65.43 -1.32 -22.51
C PRO A 235 66.34 -2.56 -22.47
N GLY A 236 65.91 -3.61 -21.77
CA GLY A 236 66.52 -4.96 -21.80
C GLY A 236 65.65 -5.93 -22.63
N PRO A 237 66.25 -6.85 -23.44
CA PRO A 237 65.51 -7.65 -24.41
C PRO A 237 65.18 -9.09 -23.94
N CYS A 238 64.21 -9.67 -24.65
CA CYS A 238 64.04 -11.10 -24.99
C CYS A 238 63.97 -12.18 -23.89
N GLY A 239 62.88 -12.96 -23.94
CA GLY A 239 62.79 -14.28 -23.32
C GLY A 239 61.55 -15.06 -23.78
N ARG A 240 61.66 -15.71 -24.95
CA ARG A 240 60.75 -16.77 -25.42
C ARG A 240 60.99 -18.06 -24.62
N GLY A 241 59.91 -18.78 -24.28
CA GLY A 241 59.91 -20.21 -23.91
C GLY A 241 58.50 -20.62 -23.45
N ARG A 242 57.70 -21.36 -24.25
CA ARG A 242 57.52 -22.83 -24.17
C ARG A 242 57.41 -23.28 -22.70
N ARG A 243 56.28 -23.75 -22.18
CA ARG A 243 55.36 -24.79 -22.64
C ARG A 243 53.99 -24.58 -22.00
#